data_AF-A0A2V6F2K7-F1
#
_entry.id   AF-A0A2V6F2K7-F1
#
_cell.length_a   1.000
_cell.length_b   1.000
_cell.length_c   1.000
_cell.angle_alpha   90.00
_cell.angle_beta   90.00
_cell.angle_gamma   90.00
#
_symmetry.space_group_name_H-M   'P 1'
#
loop_
_entity.id
_entity.type
_entity.pdbx_description
1 polymer ?
#
loop_
_entity_poly.entity_id
_entity_poly.type
_entity_poly.pdbx_seq_one_letter_code
_entity_poly.pdbx_strand_id
1 'polypeptide(L)'
;MPDIYRGALVLRHYENLKLREIAEILEIPEGTVNSRLAEGLVQLTRILEPQFDDTRGRQMQSNAAAGLRRRTGSVSSSPDISSPSSRRGLQVTVNL
;
A
#
# COMPACT_ATOMS: atom_id res chain seq x y z
N MET A 1 17.90 17.67 10.08
CA MET A 1 17.81 16.82 11.29
C MET A 1 19.09 16.97 12.11
N PRO A 2 19.00 17.16 13.44
CA PRO A 2 20.15 17.24 14.34
C PRO A 2 21.04 15.97 14.35
N ASP A 3 22.34 16.16 14.60
CA ASP A 3 23.34 15.08 14.56
C ASP A 3 23.14 14.02 15.66
N ILE A 4 22.59 14.42 16.81
CA ILE A 4 22.31 13.52 17.94
C ILE A 4 21.36 12.36 17.58
N TYR A 5 20.46 12.56 16.61
CA TYR A 5 19.55 11.52 16.13
C TYR A 5 20.21 10.68 15.03
N ARG A 6 21.08 11.29 14.22
CA ARG A 6 21.75 10.60 13.11
C ARG A 6 22.64 9.48 13.62
N GLY A 7 23.43 9.74 14.66
CA GLY A 7 24.31 8.72 15.24
C GLY A 7 23.55 7.48 15.69
N ALA A 8 22.45 7.65 16.42
CA ALA A 8 21.61 6.54 16.87
C ALA A 8 20.99 5.77 15.69
N LEU A 9 20.48 6.48 14.68
CA LEU A 9 19.88 5.86 13.49
C LEU A 9 20.89 5.08 12.65
N VAL A 10 22.11 5.60 12.48
CA VAL A 10 23.18 4.91 11.73
C VAL A 10 23.54 3.61 12.42
N LEU A 11 23.83 3.65 13.72
CA LEU A 11 24.17 2.46 14.49
C LEU A 11 23.02 1.43 14.49
N ARG A 12 21.76 1.89 14.52
CA ARG A 12 20.60 1.00 14.50
C ARG A 12 20.34 0.37 13.14
N HIS A 13 20.39 1.14 12.06
CA HIS A 13 19.89 0.71 10.74
C HIS A 13 20.99 0.25 9.78
N TYR A 14 22.21 0.78 9.91
CA TYR A 14 23.35 0.37 9.08
C TYR A 14 24.17 -0.71 9.77
N GLU A 15 24.45 -0.52 11.07
CA GLU A 15 25.25 -1.49 11.85
C GLU A 15 24.40 -2.56 12.54
N ASN A 16 23.06 -2.46 12.48
CA ASN A 16 22.11 -3.42 13.07
C ASN A 16 22.30 -3.69 14.58
N LEU A 17 22.82 -2.70 15.32
CA LEU A 17 23.09 -2.85 16.75
C LEU A 17 21.80 -2.84 17.60
N LYS A 18 21.88 -3.53 18.74
CA LYS A 18 20.83 -3.53 19.78
C LYS A 18 20.86 -2.21 20.56
N LEU A 19 19.73 -1.84 21.14
CA LEU A 19 19.60 -0.60 21.92
C LEU A 19 20.65 -0.47 23.03
N ARG A 20 20.94 -1.58 23.73
CA ARG A 20 21.99 -1.65 24.75
C ARG A 20 23.39 -1.37 24.19
N GLU A 21 23.76 -1.96 23.06
CA GLU A 21 25.09 -1.75 22.44
C GLU A 21 25.25 -0.29 22.00
N ILE A 22 24.19 0.30 21.47
CA ILE A 22 24.15 1.72 21.10
C ILE A 22 24.27 2.62 22.35
N ALA A 23 23.61 2.25 23.46
CA ALA A 23 23.69 2.97 24.73
C ALA A 23 25.12 2.98 25.28
N GLU A 24 25.82 1.85 25.19
CA GLU A 24 27.23 1.70 25.58
C GLU A 24 28.15 2.55 24.67
N ILE A 25 27.95 2.54 23.35
CA ILE A 25 28.77 3.34 22.40
C ILE A 25 28.56 4.85 22.56
N LEU A 26 27.32 5.28 22.76
CA LEU A 26 26.96 6.70 22.83
C LEU A 26 27.04 7.28 24.25
N GLU A 27 27.36 6.44 25.26
CA GLU A 27 27.43 6.81 26.68
C GLU A 27 26.14 7.49 27.20
N ILE A 28 24.98 6.94 26.82
CA ILE A 28 23.66 7.44 27.23
C ILE A 28 22.75 6.29 27.67
N PRO A 29 21.69 6.55 28.47
CA PRO A 29 20.73 5.51 28.85
C PRO A 29 20.02 4.88 27.64
N GLU A 30 19.69 3.60 27.73
CA GLU A 30 18.95 2.88 26.68
C GLU A 30 17.59 3.53 26.37
N GLY A 31 16.90 4.05 27.40
CA GLY A 31 15.67 4.82 27.22
C GLY A 31 15.87 6.10 26.38
N THR A 32 17.03 6.74 26.50
CA THR A 32 17.42 7.90 25.68
C THR A 32 17.76 7.50 24.25
N VAL A 33 18.38 6.33 24.05
CA VAL A 33 18.58 5.78 22.69
C VAL A 33 17.22 5.58 22.02
N ASN A 34 16.27 4.96 22.71
CA ASN A 34 14.94 4.71 22.17
C ASN A 34 14.20 6.01 21.79
N SER A 35 14.21 7.01 22.68
CA SER A 35 13.58 8.30 22.37
C SER A 35 14.29 9.04 21.23
N ARG A 36 15.63 9.00 21.16
CA ARG A 36 16.39 9.57 20.02
C ARG A 36 16.08 8.90 18.70
N LEU A 37 15.89 7.56 18.69
CA LEU A 37 15.49 6.84 17.49
C LEU A 37 14.08 7.24 17.04
N ALA A 38 13.12 7.27 17.96
CA ALA A 38 11.76 7.68 17.67
C ALA A 38 11.70 9.11 17.10
N GLU A 39 12.32 10.07 17.79
CA GLU A 39 12.40 11.47 17.33
C GLU A 39 13.14 11.59 15.99
N GLY A 40 14.24 10.86 15.82
CA GLY A 40 14.99 10.82 14.57
C GLY A 40 14.14 10.38 13.39
N LEU A 41 13.35 9.30 13.55
CA LEU A 41 12.44 8.82 12.52
C LEU A 41 11.32 9.82 12.21
N VAL A 42 10.72 10.45 13.23
CA VAL A 42 9.69 11.50 13.03
C VAL A 42 10.25 12.67 12.23
N GLN A 43 11.45 13.15 12.57
CA GLN A 43 12.12 14.23 11.86
C GLN A 43 12.45 13.83 10.42
N LEU A 44 12.90 12.59 10.21
CA LEU A 44 13.21 12.08 8.88
C LEU A 44 11.95 11.98 8.01
N THR A 45 10.86 11.44 8.55
CA THR A 45 9.56 11.38 7.87
C THR A 45 9.10 12.77 7.44
N ARG A 46 9.18 13.77 8.33
CA ARG A 46 8.79 15.16 8.01
C ARG A 46 9.61 15.77 6.87
N ILE A 47 10.89 15.43 6.76
CA ILE A 47 11.78 15.91 5.69
C ILE A 47 11.48 15.20 4.37
N LEU A 48 11.08 13.94 4.43
CA LEU A 48 10.91 13.07 3.27
C LEU A 48 9.49 13.10 2.69
N GLU A 49 8.44 13.25 3.51
CA GLU A 49 7.04 13.24 3.09
C GLU A 49 6.76 14.09 1.84
N PRO A 50 7.19 15.37 1.77
CA PRO A 50 6.95 16.21 0.59
C PRO A 50 7.49 15.61 -0.71
N GLN A 51 8.62 14.89 -0.65
CA GLN A 51 9.27 14.31 -1.82
C GLN A 51 8.55 13.05 -2.31
N PHE A 52 7.93 12.31 -1.39
CA PHE A 52 7.18 11.10 -1.72
C PHE A 52 5.75 11.39 -2.17
N ASP A 53 5.13 12.47 -1.68
CA ASP A 53 3.78 12.86 -2.08
C ASP A 53 3.70 13.36 -3.53
N ASP A 54 4.70 14.10 -4.01
CA ASP A 54 4.80 14.49 -5.43
C ASP A 54 4.83 13.27 -6.36
N THR A 55 5.51 12.20 -5.93
CA THR A 55 5.63 10.97 -6.70
C THR A 55 4.32 10.18 -6.70
N ARG A 56 3.64 10.08 -5.55
CA ARG A 56 2.33 9.43 -5.41
C ARG A 56 1.24 10.15 -6.19
N GLY A 57 1.22 11.49 -6.16
CA GLY A 57 0.27 12.31 -6.91
C GLY A 57 0.37 12.07 -8.42
N ARG A 58 1.59 11.95 -8.95
CA ARG A 58 1.83 11.66 -10.36
C ARG A 58 1.37 10.25 -10.76
N GLN A 59 1.61 9.27 -9.88
CA GLN A 59 1.26 7.87 -10.13
C GLN A 59 -0.27 7.61 -10.03
N MET A 60 -0.98 8.33 -9.17
CA MET A 60 -2.44 8.27 -9.12
C MET A 60 -3.09 8.92 -10.36
N GLN A 61 -2.53 10.02 -10.87
CA GLN A 61 -3.01 10.66 -12.10
C GLN A 61 -2.80 9.78 -13.34
N SER A 62 -1.66 9.08 -13.44
CA SER A 62 -1.41 8.16 -14.57
C SER A 62 -2.37 6.97 -14.58
N ASN A 63 -2.76 6.46 -13.41
CA ASN A 63 -3.67 5.33 -13.30
C ASN A 63 -5.14 5.73 -13.55
N ALA A 64 -5.53 6.95 -13.18
CA ALA A 64 -6.86 7.48 -13.46
C ALA A 64 -7.09 7.73 -14.96
N ALA A 65 -6.10 8.24 -15.69
CA ALA A 65 -6.19 8.48 -17.13
C ALA A 65 -6.29 7.18 -17.96
N ALA A 66 -5.73 6.07 -17.47
CA ALA A 66 -5.79 4.77 -18.14
C ALA A 66 -7.17 4.08 -18.06
N GLY A 67 -8.04 4.48 -17.12
CA GLY A 67 -9.32 3.81 -16.85
C GLY A 67 -10.49 4.17 -17.77
N LEU A 68 -10.40 5.20 -18.61
CA LEU A 68 -11.58 5.76 -19.31
C LEU A 68 -11.76 5.29 -20.77
N ARG A 69 -10.94 4.36 -21.29
CA ARG A 69 -10.99 3.91 -22.70
C ARG A 69 -11.57 2.50 -22.91
N ARG A 70 -12.65 2.13 -22.22
CA ARG A 70 -13.43 0.90 -22.52
C ARG A 70 -14.95 1.08 -22.39
N ARG A 71 -15.53 2.02 -23.14
CA ARG A 71 -17.00 2.04 -23.34
C ARG A 71 -17.40 2.76 -24.64
N THR A 72 -16.84 2.33 -25.75
CA THR A 72 -17.39 2.65 -27.08
C THR A 72 -17.45 1.36 -27.88
N GLY A 73 -18.61 0.73 -27.81
CA GLY A 73 -18.95 -0.51 -28.50
C GLY A 73 -20.46 -0.65 -28.50
N SER A 74 -21.10 0.26 -29.22
CA SER A 74 -22.47 0.14 -29.69
C SER A 74 -22.64 -1.22 -30.37
N VAL A 75 -23.39 -2.14 -29.75
CA VAL A 75 -23.98 -3.30 -30.42
C VAL A 75 -25.48 -3.07 -30.41
N SER A 76 -25.92 -2.30 -31.40
CA SER A 76 -27.31 -2.28 -31.85
C SER A 76 -27.46 -3.29 -32.97
N SER A 77 -28.22 -4.37 -32.74
CA SER A 77 -29.16 -5.02 -33.68
C SER A 77 -29.62 -6.38 -33.12
N SER A 78 -30.78 -6.38 -32.47
CA SER A 78 -31.75 -7.49 -32.53
C SER A 78 -32.77 -7.13 -33.64
N PRO A 79 -33.57 -8.03 -34.27
CA PRO A 79 -34.07 -9.31 -33.75
C PRO A 79 -34.25 -10.47 -34.79
N ASP A 80 -34.78 -11.58 -34.25
CA ASP A 80 -35.64 -12.60 -34.89
C ASP A 80 -34.99 -13.75 -35.68
N ILE A 81 -35.33 -15.00 -35.31
CA ILE A 81 -36.07 -16.00 -36.11
C ILE A 81 -36.34 -17.22 -35.18
N SER A 82 -37.61 -17.33 -34.77
CA SER A 82 -38.39 -18.59 -34.61
C SER A 82 -37.91 -19.74 -33.71
N SER A 83 -38.65 -19.94 -32.61
CA SER A 83 -38.97 -21.25 -31.96
C SER A 83 -39.69 -22.21 -32.94
N PRO A 84 -40.02 -23.51 -32.66
CA PRO A 84 -40.02 -24.24 -31.37
C PRO A 84 -39.61 -25.74 -31.44
N SER A 85 -39.49 -26.43 -30.29
CA SER A 85 -39.98 -27.81 -30.01
C SER A 85 -39.24 -28.40 -28.80
N SER A 86 -39.91 -28.59 -27.66
CA SER A 86 -40.71 -29.78 -27.30
C SER A 86 -39.86 -30.95 -26.76
N ARG A 87 -39.85 -31.06 -25.42
CA ARG A 87 -39.83 -32.30 -24.61
C ARG A 87 -39.88 -31.86 -23.14
N ARG A 88 -41.07 -31.68 -22.55
CA ARG A 88 -41.92 -32.70 -21.90
C ARG A 88 -41.14 -33.69 -21.03
N GLY A 89 -41.48 -33.65 -19.73
CA GLY A 89 -41.19 -34.67 -18.72
C GLY A 89 -40.40 -34.09 -17.55
N LEU A 90 -40.77 -34.22 -16.30
CA LEU A 90 -41.98 -34.67 -15.62
C LEU A 90 -41.78 -34.19 -14.17
N GLN A 91 -42.88 -33.96 -13.47
CA GLN A 91 -42.95 -33.41 -12.12
C GLN A 91 -42.56 -34.45 -11.04
N VAL A 92 -42.14 -33.92 -9.88
CA VAL A 92 -42.39 -34.45 -8.51
C VAL A 92 -41.57 -35.66 -8.06
N THR A 93 -40.83 -35.54 -6.93
CA THR A 93 -41.18 -36.11 -5.61
C THR A 93 -40.10 -35.76 -4.56
N VAL A 94 -40.60 -35.56 -3.34
CA VAL A 94 -39.99 -35.29 -2.03
C VAL A 94 -39.14 -36.44 -1.43
N ASN A 95 -38.53 -36.16 -0.26
CA ASN A 95 -37.90 -37.03 0.77
C ASN A 95 -36.39 -37.29 0.59
N LEU A 96 -35.51 -37.17 1.59
CA LEU A 96 -35.63 -37.15 3.05
C LEU A 96 -34.54 -36.23 3.64
#